data_AF-A0A7S1FX62-F1
#
_entry.id   AF-A0A7S1FX62-F1
#
_cell.length_a   1.000
_cell.length_b   1.000
_cell.length_c   1.000
_cell.angle_alpha   90.00
_cell.angle_beta   90.00
_cell.angle_gamma   90.00
#
_symmetry.space_group_name_H-M   'P 1'
#
loop_
_entity.id
_entity.type
_entity.pdbx_description
1 polymer ?
#
loop_
_entity_poly.entity_id
_entity_poly.type
_entity_poly.pdbx_seq_one_letter_code
_entity_poly.pdbx_strand_id
1 'polypeptide(L)'
;MKPILTCTVITNKATFQNKSQTARAYSRKNRIYTFRRFLLDTFPRLSRTVNCNDGRDDPPPIVLDVAGGKGSLSFLLQHVDGYESVVVDPVPNNYRSIVRSIEFLARNPAVRRERAVEGWEGHQPLAALLPRLMKRAQIDTTETAAAWTEEENLSFFPPASHLKLYFDNALVEAVREYVTQSKIDEQTAFHDWSVFFHSASARISFNGTRNNHNIISDPHRALHTIMVADLLVGFHPDQATEPIVDLAIYLGKPFAIVPCCVFPREFPNRLLLRDTFDSMGGSALEEKKVRKYEDLVCYLKLKHKKMRACDLEFNEIGEKTARRTVLYMTPEDF
;
A
#
# COMPACT_ATOMS: atom_id res chain seq x y z
N MET A 1 24.60 -45.56 27.64
CA MET A 1 25.17 -44.22 27.92
C MET A 1 25.19 -43.43 26.61
N LYS A 2 24.53 -42.27 26.56
CA LYS A 2 24.47 -41.40 25.37
C LYS A 2 25.82 -40.69 25.18
N PRO A 3 26.37 -40.58 23.97
CA PRO A 3 27.54 -39.72 23.73
C PRO A 3 27.10 -38.25 23.72
N ILE A 4 27.80 -37.46 24.53
CA ILE A 4 27.65 -36.01 24.64
C ILE A 4 28.38 -35.40 23.44
N LEU A 5 27.63 -34.80 22.51
CA LEU A 5 28.19 -33.99 21.42
C LEU A 5 28.44 -32.58 21.96
N THR A 6 29.71 -32.23 22.19
CA THR A 6 30.15 -30.88 22.53
C THR A 6 30.21 -30.03 21.25
N CYS A 7 29.39 -28.98 21.19
CA CYS A 7 29.37 -28.01 20.11
C CYS A 7 30.53 -27.01 20.29
N THR A 8 31.55 -27.08 19.44
CA THR A 8 32.62 -26.09 19.37
C THR A 8 32.09 -24.83 18.68
N VAL A 9 31.80 -23.80 19.47
CA VAL A 9 31.45 -22.47 18.95
C VAL A 9 32.70 -21.85 18.34
N ILE A 10 32.80 -21.90 17.00
CA ILE A 10 33.79 -21.11 16.26
C ILE A 10 33.28 -19.66 16.24
N THR A 11 33.75 -18.85 17.19
CA THR A 11 33.50 -17.41 17.20
C THR A 11 34.40 -16.73 16.16
N ASN A 12 33.94 -16.64 14.92
CA ASN A 12 34.49 -15.66 14.00
C ASN A 12 33.93 -14.27 14.38
N LYS A 13 34.70 -13.54 15.19
CA LYS A 13 34.57 -12.09 15.36
C LYS A 13 34.90 -11.42 14.02
N ALA A 14 33.96 -11.39 13.10
CA ALA A 14 33.99 -10.48 11.98
C ALA A 14 33.81 -9.06 12.54
N THR A 15 34.83 -8.24 12.27
CA THR A 15 34.99 -6.85 12.64
C THR A 15 33.70 -6.06 12.38
N PHE A 16 33.13 -5.45 13.42
CA PHE A 16 32.04 -4.48 13.31
C PHE A 16 32.53 -3.26 12.53
N GLN A 17 32.40 -3.29 11.21
CA GLN A 17 32.56 -2.11 10.36
C GLN A 17 31.20 -1.41 10.19
N ASN A 18 31.24 -0.08 10.28
CA ASN A 18 30.12 0.85 10.24
C ASN A 18 29.07 0.51 9.16
N LYS A 19 27.91 -0.03 9.58
CA LYS A 19 26.69 -0.18 8.77
C LYS A 19 26.26 1.19 8.24
N SER A 20 26.69 1.50 7.02
CA SER A 20 26.54 2.83 6.42
C SER A 20 25.07 3.18 6.14
N GLN A 21 24.78 4.48 6.09
CA GLN A 21 23.47 5.08 5.80
C GLN A 21 22.78 4.52 4.53
N THR A 22 23.57 3.95 3.61
CA THR A 22 23.12 3.32 2.36
C THR A 22 22.29 2.05 2.60
N ALA A 23 22.70 1.18 3.52
CA ALA A 23 22.00 -0.07 3.81
C ALA A 23 20.63 0.17 4.47
N ARG A 24 20.50 1.23 5.29
CA ARG A 24 19.20 1.64 5.87
C ARG A 24 18.24 2.22 4.84
N ALA A 25 18.74 3.05 3.92
CA ALA A 25 17.93 3.59 2.83
C ALA A 25 17.45 2.47 1.89
N TYR A 26 18.28 1.44 1.72
CA TYR A 26 17.99 0.26 0.94
C TYR A 26 16.89 -0.63 1.56
N SER A 27 17.01 -0.93 2.87
CA SER A 27 15.98 -1.62 3.66
C SER A 27 14.60 -0.94 3.57
N ARG A 28 14.54 0.39 3.64
CA ARG A 28 13.26 1.14 3.55
C ARG A 28 12.58 0.99 2.19
N LYS A 29 13.35 1.02 1.09
CA LYS A 29 12.82 0.86 -0.26
C LYS A 29 12.27 -0.54 -0.51
N ASN A 30 12.77 -1.55 0.20
CA ASN A 30 12.36 -2.93 0.02
C ASN A 30 11.04 -3.28 0.75
N ARG A 31 10.62 -2.48 1.74
CA ARG A 31 9.40 -2.78 2.54
C ARG A 31 8.13 -2.84 1.71
N ILE A 32 8.04 -2.04 0.65
CA ILE A 32 6.89 -2.07 -0.25
C ILE A 32 6.76 -3.40 -0.99
N TYR A 33 7.88 -4.09 -1.24
CA TYR A 33 7.89 -5.41 -1.87
C TYR A 33 7.44 -6.49 -0.88
N THR A 34 7.81 -6.37 0.39
CA THR A 34 7.29 -7.23 1.47
C THR A 34 5.79 -7.06 1.61
N PHE A 35 5.29 -5.81 1.64
CA PHE A 35 3.86 -5.55 1.71
C PHE A 35 3.11 -6.06 0.47
N ARG A 36 3.65 -5.82 -0.74
CA ARG A 36 3.12 -6.39 -1.98
C ARG A 36 3.02 -7.91 -1.90
N ARG A 37 4.08 -8.61 -1.46
CA ARG A 37 4.07 -10.06 -1.30
C ARG A 37 2.97 -10.51 -0.34
N PHE A 38 2.84 -9.84 0.81
CA PHE A 38 1.74 -10.09 1.74
C PHE A 38 0.37 -9.96 1.07
N LEU A 39 0.14 -8.92 0.24
CA LEU A 39 -1.14 -8.76 -0.47
C LEU A 39 -1.41 -9.93 -1.41
N LEU A 40 -0.42 -10.35 -2.20
CA LEU A 40 -0.56 -11.47 -3.13
C LEU A 40 -0.89 -12.77 -2.38
N ASP A 41 -0.18 -13.04 -1.29
CA ASP A 41 -0.33 -14.26 -0.49
C ASP A 41 -1.66 -14.29 0.30
N THR A 42 -2.18 -13.12 0.68
CA THR A 42 -3.37 -13.00 1.56
C THR A 42 -4.68 -12.89 0.80
N PHE A 43 -4.67 -12.30 -0.40
CA PHE A 43 -5.88 -12.03 -1.18
C PHE A 43 -5.92 -12.91 -2.45
N PRO A 44 -6.64 -14.04 -2.45
CA PRO A 44 -6.64 -15.00 -3.56
C PRO A 44 -7.09 -14.41 -4.91
N ARG A 45 -8.00 -13.42 -4.89
CA ARG A 45 -8.41 -12.69 -6.10
C ARG A 45 -7.26 -11.90 -6.74
N LEU A 46 -6.29 -11.45 -5.95
CA LEU A 46 -5.03 -10.94 -6.50
C LEU A 46 -4.20 -12.13 -7.01
N SER A 47 -4.00 -13.17 -6.21
CA SER A 47 -3.17 -14.33 -6.63
C SER A 47 -3.56 -15.00 -7.97
N ARG A 48 -4.79 -14.82 -8.46
CA ARG A 48 -5.15 -15.13 -9.86
C ARG A 48 -4.39 -14.19 -10.79
N THR A 49 -3.22 -14.65 -11.20
CA THR A 49 -2.46 -14.01 -12.27
C THR A 49 -3.37 -13.94 -13.50
N VAL A 50 -3.55 -12.75 -14.08
CA VAL A 50 -4.31 -12.50 -15.33
C VAL A 50 -3.60 -13.12 -16.56
N ASN A 51 -2.96 -14.28 -16.39
CA ASN A 51 -2.20 -15.02 -17.41
C ASN A 51 -2.76 -16.43 -17.64
N CYS A 52 -3.97 -16.75 -17.20
CA CYS A 52 -4.67 -17.92 -17.71
C CYS A 52 -5.80 -17.47 -18.62
N ASN A 53 -5.68 -17.82 -19.91
CA ASN A 53 -6.80 -18.04 -20.82
C ASN A 53 -7.69 -19.17 -20.24
N ASP A 54 -8.26 -19.00 -19.05
CA ASP A 54 -9.16 -19.99 -18.43
C ASP A 54 -10.58 -19.88 -19.00
N GLY A 55 -10.80 -18.96 -19.95
CA GLY A 55 -12.08 -18.74 -20.61
C GLY A 55 -13.09 -17.96 -19.77
N ARG A 56 -12.71 -17.42 -18.61
CA ARG A 56 -13.53 -16.45 -17.85
C ARG A 56 -13.11 -15.03 -18.20
N ASP A 57 -14.05 -14.28 -18.77
CA ASP A 57 -13.92 -12.85 -19.09
C ASP A 57 -14.01 -11.94 -17.84
N ASP A 58 -13.54 -12.39 -16.68
CA ASP A 58 -13.57 -11.58 -15.46
C ASP A 58 -12.53 -10.45 -15.58
N PRO A 59 -12.91 -9.18 -15.39
CA PRO A 59 -11.97 -8.07 -15.43
C PRO A 59 -10.90 -8.20 -14.33
N PRO A 60 -9.69 -7.63 -14.53
CA PRO A 60 -8.66 -7.64 -13.50
C PRO A 60 -9.16 -6.96 -12.22
N PRO A 61 -8.77 -7.44 -11.03
CA PRO A 61 -9.21 -6.82 -9.78
C PRO A 61 -8.71 -5.38 -9.68
N ILE A 62 -9.54 -4.50 -9.11
CA ILE A 62 -9.22 -3.09 -8.92
C ILE A 62 -8.73 -2.86 -7.49
N VAL A 63 -7.48 -2.42 -7.36
CA VAL A 63 -6.86 -2.08 -6.08
C VAL A 63 -6.84 -0.56 -5.89
N LEU A 64 -7.39 -0.09 -4.78
CA LEU A 64 -7.35 1.32 -4.39
C LEU A 64 -6.18 1.56 -3.43
N ASP A 65 -5.10 2.19 -3.92
CA ASP A 65 -3.87 2.49 -3.19
C ASP A 65 -3.99 3.86 -2.51
N VAL A 66 -4.50 3.85 -1.29
CA VAL A 66 -4.83 5.04 -0.51
C VAL A 66 -3.58 5.62 0.14
N ALA A 67 -3.40 6.94 -0.03
CA ALA A 67 -2.18 7.64 0.35
C ALA A 67 -0.93 6.96 -0.25
N GLY A 68 -1.07 6.47 -1.49
CA GLY A 68 -0.01 5.74 -2.21
C GLY A 68 1.20 6.61 -2.56
N GLY A 69 1.13 7.93 -2.36
CA GLY A 69 2.20 8.90 -2.57
C GLY A 69 2.75 8.82 -3.99
N LYS A 70 4.00 8.38 -4.14
CA LYS A 70 4.66 8.26 -5.45
C LYS A 70 4.10 7.11 -6.31
N GLY A 71 3.23 6.27 -5.77
CA GLY A 71 2.59 5.15 -6.47
C GLY A 71 3.49 3.92 -6.65
N SER A 72 4.54 3.74 -5.85
CA SER A 72 5.47 2.60 -6.04
C SER A 72 4.78 1.24 -5.88
N LEU A 73 3.79 1.11 -5.00
CA LEU A 73 2.98 -0.10 -4.89
C LEU A 73 2.11 -0.29 -6.14
N SER A 74 1.30 0.73 -6.47
CA SER A 74 0.47 0.72 -7.68
C SER A 74 1.24 0.38 -8.95
N PHE A 75 2.46 0.91 -9.13
CA PHE A 75 3.33 0.58 -10.25
C PHE A 75 3.65 -0.93 -10.30
N LEU A 76 4.00 -1.52 -9.15
CA LEU A 76 4.34 -2.94 -9.10
C LEU A 76 3.09 -3.81 -9.37
N LEU A 77 1.95 -3.47 -8.76
CA LEU A 77 0.69 -4.18 -8.97
C LEU A 77 0.27 -4.15 -10.45
N GLN A 78 0.43 -3.01 -11.12
CA GLN A 78 0.06 -2.85 -12.53
C GLN A 78 1.05 -3.54 -13.50
N HIS A 79 2.34 -3.26 -13.37
CA HIS A 79 3.34 -3.66 -14.37
C HIS A 79 4.05 -4.97 -14.06
N VAL A 80 4.05 -5.43 -12.81
CA VAL A 80 4.59 -6.75 -12.46
C VAL A 80 3.46 -7.75 -12.36
N ASP A 81 2.39 -7.42 -11.63
CA ASP A 81 1.35 -8.39 -11.30
C ASP A 81 0.20 -8.44 -12.29
N GLY A 82 -0.14 -7.30 -12.85
CA GLY A 82 -1.17 -7.16 -13.87
C GLY A 82 -2.56 -6.81 -13.36
N TYR A 83 -2.65 -6.25 -12.16
CA TYR A 83 -3.91 -5.72 -11.63
C TYR A 83 -4.13 -4.28 -12.07
N GLU A 84 -5.39 -3.85 -12.04
CA GLU A 84 -5.70 -2.43 -12.09
C GLU A 84 -5.44 -1.83 -10.71
N SER A 85 -4.69 -0.73 -10.66
CA SER A 85 -4.39 -0.03 -9.42
C SER A 85 -4.65 1.45 -9.59
N VAL A 86 -5.37 2.05 -8.64
CA VAL A 86 -5.69 3.48 -8.64
C VAL A 86 -5.10 4.11 -7.39
N VAL A 87 -4.23 5.11 -7.57
CA VAL A 87 -3.65 5.87 -6.46
C VAL A 87 -4.67 6.92 -6.01
N VAL A 88 -4.99 6.94 -4.72
CA VAL A 88 -5.78 8.02 -4.11
C VAL A 88 -4.89 8.85 -3.20
N ASP A 89 -4.44 9.99 -3.69
CA ASP A 89 -3.52 10.87 -2.97
C ASP A 89 -3.67 12.31 -3.47
N PRO A 90 -3.62 13.33 -2.58
CA PRO A 90 -3.61 14.73 -3.02
C PRO A 90 -2.36 15.09 -3.86
N VAL A 91 -1.24 14.38 -3.66
CA VAL A 91 0.00 14.58 -4.39
C VAL A 91 0.03 13.65 -5.59
N PRO A 92 0.31 14.14 -6.82
CA PRO A 92 0.40 13.29 -7.99
C PRO A 92 1.51 12.26 -7.87
N ASN A 93 1.26 11.07 -8.43
CA ASN A 93 2.22 9.98 -8.49
C ASN A 93 3.53 10.38 -9.23
N ASN A 94 4.63 9.67 -8.95
CA ASN A 94 5.92 9.94 -9.60
C ASN A 94 6.76 8.66 -9.71
N TYR A 95 6.68 8.03 -10.87
CA TYR A 95 7.34 6.76 -11.17
C TYR A 95 8.79 6.90 -11.64
N ARG A 96 9.31 8.13 -11.80
CA ARG A 96 10.62 8.36 -12.40
C ARG A 96 11.75 7.61 -11.69
N SER A 97 11.65 7.46 -10.37
CA SER A 97 12.67 6.73 -9.60
C SER A 97 12.65 5.22 -9.85
N ILE A 98 11.47 4.61 -10.02
CA ILE A 98 11.36 3.17 -10.25
C ILE A 98 11.73 2.85 -11.71
N VAL A 99 11.29 3.67 -12.67
CA VAL A 99 11.63 3.56 -14.09
C VAL A 99 13.15 3.67 -14.31
N ARG A 100 13.82 4.66 -13.70
CA ARG A 100 15.30 4.76 -13.75
C ARG A 100 16.00 3.53 -13.17
N SER A 101 15.40 2.89 -12.16
CA SER A 101 15.96 1.67 -11.57
C SER A 101 15.79 0.47 -12.50
N ILE A 102 14.66 0.38 -13.20
CA ILE A 102 14.39 -0.63 -14.23
C ILE A 102 15.39 -0.50 -15.37
N GLU A 103 15.53 0.69 -15.93
CA GLU A 103 16.50 1.00 -16.99
C GLU A 103 17.93 0.60 -16.59
N PHE A 104 18.35 0.99 -15.39
CA PHE A 104 19.68 0.65 -14.88
C PHE A 104 19.87 -0.87 -14.80
N LEU A 105 18.90 -1.60 -14.25
CA LEU A 105 19.01 -3.06 -14.11
C LEU A 105 18.94 -3.79 -15.46
N ALA A 106 18.18 -3.27 -16.43
CA ALA A 106 18.08 -3.82 -17.78
C ALA A 106 19.44 -3.71 -18.51
N ARG A 107 20.10 -2.55 -18.43
CA ARG A 107 21.42 -2.32 -19.03
C ARG A 107 22.58 -3.03 -18.33
N ASN A 108 22.37 -3.49 -17.08
CA ASN A 108 23.42 -4.08 -16.25
C ASN A 108 23.05 -5.51 -15.79
N PRO A 109 23.01 -6.51 -16.70
CA PRO A 109 22.51 -7.85 -16.39
C PRO A 109 23.35 -8.61 -15.35
N ALA A 110 24.66 -8.32 -15.24
CA ALA A 110 25.51 -8.88 -14.20
C ALA A 110 25.10 -8.37 -12.80
N VAL A 111 25.00 -7.04 -12.64
CA VAL A 111 24.55 -6.39 -11.40
C VAL A 111 23.14 -6.84 -11.03
N ARG A 112 22.24 -6.97 -12.01
CA ARG A 112 20.89 -7.48 -11.80
C ARG A 112 20.91 -8.90 -11.21
N ARG A 113 21.72 -9.82 -11.77
CA ARG A 113 21.80 -11.20 -11.26
C ARG A 113 22.25 -11.26 -9.82
N GLU A 114 23.25 -10.46 -9.45
CA GLU A 114 23.74 -10.36 -8.08
C GLU A 114 22.67 -9.79 -7.13
N ARG A 115 22.05 -8.67 -7.52
CA ARG A 115 21.01 -8.02 -6.70
C ARG A 115 19.71 -8.81 -6.62
N ALA A 116 19.44 -9.74 -7.52
CA ALA A 116 18.24 -10.57 -7.48
C ALA A 116 18.28 -11.62 -6.35
N VAL A 117 19.46 -11.96 -5.83
CA VAL A 117 19.63 -13.02 -4.82
C VAL A 117 19.15 -12.54 -3.46
N GLU A 118 18.14 -13.22 -2.90
CA GLU A 118 17.66 -12.96 -1.53
C GLU A 118 18.76 -13.24 -0.50
N GLY A 119 18.78 -12.46 0.58
CA GLY A 119 19.79 -12.59 1.65
C GLY A 119 21.16 -11.95 1.35
N TRP A 120 21.40 -11.50 0.11
CA TRP A 120 22.61 -10.73 -0.23
C TRP A 120 22.53 -9.28 0.28
N GLU A 121 23.66 -8.66 0.64
CA GLU A 121 23.69 -7.33 1.27
C GLU A 121 23.08 -6.23 0.37
N GLY A 122 23.26 -6.33 -0.95
CA GLY A 122 22.64 -5.46 -1.93
C GLY A 122 21.43 -6.10 -2.63
N HIS A 123 20.65 -6.93 -1.94
CA HIS A 123 19.44 -7.56 -2.50
C HIS A 123 18.35 -6.54 -2.88
N GLN A 124 18.05 -6.43 -4.18
CA GLN A 124 16.99 -5.59 -4.73
C GLN A 124 15.84 -6.48 -5.23
N PRO A 125 14.68 -6.50 -4.55
CA PRO A 125 13.53 -7.27 -5.03
C PRO A 125 13.13 -6.93 -6.48
N LEU A 126 13.26 -5.66 -6.89
CA LEU A 126 13.02 -5.22 -8.26
C LEU A 126 13.89 -5.97 -9.29
N ALA A 127 15.13 -6.31 -8.95
CA ALA A 127 16.03 -7.03 -9.85
C ALA A 127 15.54 -8.46 -10.13
N ALA A 128 14.97 -9.12 -9.12
CA ALA A 128 14.33 -10.42 -9.26
C ALA A 128 13.02 -10.34 -10.07
N LEU A 129 12.29 -9.24 -9.96
CA LEU A 129 11.02 -9.03 -10.68
C LEU A 129 11.20 -8.55 -12.13
N LEU A 130 12.38 -8.05 -12.49
CA LEU A 130 12.64 -7.46 -13.80
C LEU A 130 12.27 -8.37 -14.99
N PRO A 131 12.61 -9.68 -15.02
CA PRO A 131 12.21 -10.55 -16.12
C PRO A 131 10.70 -10.61 -16.36
N ARG A 132 9.92 -10.68 -15.27
CA ARG A 132 8.45 -10.70 -15.34
C ARG A 132 7.90 -9.38 -15.85
N LEU A 133 8.47 -8.27 -15.37
CA LEU A 133 8.10 -6.91 -15.78
C LEU A 133 8.41 -6.67 -17.27
N MET A 134 9.61 -7.02 -17.75
CA MET A 134 9.98 -6.90 -19.17
C MET A 134 9.08 -7.75 -20.07
N LYS A 135 8.82 -9.00 -19.67
CA LYS A 135 7.91 -9.90 -20.40
C LYS A 135 6.50 -9.30 -20.53
N ARG A 136 5.96 -8.71 -19.45
CA ARG A 136 4.63 -8.09 -19.47
C ARG A 136 4.59 -6.81 -20.31
N ALA A 137 5.66 -6.02 -20.28
CA ALA A 137 5.82 -4.85 -21.12
C ALA A 137 6.19 -5.17 -22.57
N GLN A 138 6.36 -6.46 -22.92
CA GLN A 138 6.76 -6.93 -24.25
C GLN A 138 8.08 -6.31 -24.73
N ILE A 139 9.01 -6.04 -23.81
CA ILE A 139 10.32 -5.48 -24.09
C ILE A 139 11.32 -6.62 -24.27
N ASP A 140 12.03 -6.63 -25.40
CA ASP A 140 13.13 -7.56 -25.61
C ASP A 140 14.36 -7.14 -24.80
N THR A 141 14.84 -8.03 -23.95
CA THR A 141 16.01 -7.81 -23.09
C THR A 141 17.36 -7.92 -23.82
N THR A 142 17.41 -8.44 -25.05
CA THR A 142 18.68 -8.56 -25.80
C THR A 142 19.11 -7.28 -26.51
N GLU A 143 18.23 -6.29 -26.66
CA GLU A 143 18.47 -5.08 -27.46
C GLU A 143 18.67 -3.79 -26.62
N THR A 144 18.51 -3.85 -25.29
CA THR A 144 18.47 -2.67 -24.42
C THR A 144 19.86 -2.13 -24.04
N ALA A 145 20.74 -1.91 -25.02
CA ALA A 145 22.03 -1.25 -24.77
C ALA A 145 21.87 0.28 -24.64
N ALA A 146 20.94 0.87 -25.37
CA ALA A 146 20.65 2.31 -25.35
C ALA A 146 19.71 2.70 -24.20
N ALA A 147 19.71 4.00 -23.86
CA ALA A 147 18.73 4.54 -22.93
C ALA A 147 17.38 4.75 -23.62
N TRP A 148 16.29 4.37 -22.96
CA TRP A 148 14.94 4.65 -23.43
C TRP A 148 14.67 6.15 -23.37
N THR A 149 14.01 6.65 -24.41
CA THR A 149 13.41 7.98 -24.45
C THR A 149 12.27 8.11 -23.42
N GLU A 150 11.82 9.34 -23.16
CA GLU A 150 10.68 9.56 -22.26
C GLU A 150 9.38 8.98 -22.84
N GLU A 151 9.21 9.03 -24.16
CA GLU A 151 8.06 8.45 -24.87
C GLU A 151 8.05 6.92 -24.77
N GLU A 152 9.18 6.25 -24.98
CA GLU A 152 9.31 4.81 -24.77
C GLU A 152 9.00 4.41 -23.32
N ASN A 153 9.52 5.17 -22.35
CA ASN A 153 9.23 4.93 -20.93
C ASN A 153 7.73 5.01 -20.62
N LEU A 154 7.03 6.01 -21.17
CA LEU A 154 5.58 6.18 -21.02
C LEU A 154 4.79 5.09 -21.73
N SER A 155 5.26 4.63 -22.90
CA SER A 155 4.65 3.54 -23.65
C SER A 155 4.78 2.20 -22.92
N PHE A 156 5.98 1.89 -22.41
CA PHE A 156 6.25 0.65 -21.67
C PHE A 156 5.59 0.64 -20.28
N PHE A 157 5.61 1.78 -19.59
CA PHE A 157 5.15 1.91 -18.21
C PHE A 157 4.19 3.09 -18.05
N PRO A 158 2.97 2.99 -18.61
CA PRO A 158 1.97 4.05 -18.46
C PRO A 158 1.62 4.23 -16.98
N PRO A 159 1.50 5.48 -16.50
CA PRO A 159 1.21 5.75 -15.10
C PRO A 159 -0.15 5.17 -14.68
N ALA A 160 -0.23 4.71 -13.43
CA ALA A 160 -1.48 4.25 -12.84
C ALA A 160 -2.49 5.40 -12.78
N SER A 161 -3.79 5.06 -12.81
CA SER A 161 -4.83 6.06 -12.66
C SER A 161 -4.71 6.75 -11.30
N HIS A 162 -4.98 8.05 -11.28
CA HIS A 162 -4.77 8.87 -10.09
C HIS A 162 -6.06 9.61 -9.72
N LEU A 163 -6.63 9.29 -8.57
CA LEU A 163 -7.73 10.01 -7.96
C LEU A 163 -7.17 11.06 -7.01
N LYS A 164 -7.16 12.32 -7.46
CA LYS A 164 -6.52 13.42 -6.72
C LYS A 164 -7.47 13.94 -5.63
N LEU A 165 -7.55 13.22 -4.51
CA LEU A 165 -8.40 13.54 -3.37
C LEU A 165 -7.65 13.30 -2.05
N TYR A 166 -8.05 14.03 -1.01
CA TYR A 166 -7.76 13.61 0.36
C TYR A 166 -8.66 12.41 0.69
N PHE A 167 -8.08 11.35 1.22
CA PHE A 167 -8.82 10.22 1.74
C PHE A 167 -9.08 10.44 3.24
N ASP A 168 -10.06 11.28 3.54
CA ASP A 168 -10.41 11.75 4.88
C ASP A 168 -11.86 11.39 5.25
N ASN A 169 -12.29 11.77 6.45
CA ASN A 169 -13.67 11.51 6.91
C ASN A 169 -14.72 12.18 6.01
N ALA A 170 -14.40 13.32 5.35
CA ALA A 170 -15.35 13.98 4.47
C ALA A 170 -15.61 13.14 3.22
N LEU A 171 -14.58 12.48 2.67
CA LEU A 171 -14.77 11.49 1.60
C LEU A 171 -15.62 10.31 2.07
N VAL A 172 -15.36 9.77 3.27
CA VAL A 172 -16.13 8.65 3.81
C VAL A 172 -17.60 9.00 3.95
N GLU A 173 -17.91 10.15 4.54
CA GLU A 173 -19.30 10.59 4.71
C GLU A 173 -19.98 10.88 3.37
N ALA A 174 -19.30 11.51 2.40
CA ALA A 174 -19.87 11.73 1.07
C ALA A 174 -20.23 10.41 0.36
N VAL A 175 -19.41 9.38 0.48
CA VAL A 175 -19.72 8.05 -0.08
C VAL A 175 -20.88 7.38 0.68
N ARG A 176 -20.93 7.51 2.02
CA ARG A 176 -22.03 6.98 2.83
C ARG A 176 -23.37 7.63 2.49
N GLU A 177 -23.38 8.94 2.34
CA GLU A 177 -24.54 9.72 1.93
C GLU A 177 -25.01 9.26 0.55
N TYR A 178 -24.09 9.15 -0.43
CA TYR A 178 -24.43 8.62 -1.76
C TYR A 178 -25.05 7.23 -1.69
N VAL A 179 -24.44 6.27 -0.99
CA VAL A 179 -24.94 4.89 -0.88
C VAL A 179 -26.30 4.81 -0.18
N THR A 180 -26.57 5.73 0.75
CA THR A 180 -27.84 5.78 1.48
C THR A 180 -28.94 6.42 0.64
N GLN A 181 -28.65 7.57 0.02
CA GLN A 181 -29.62 8.37 -0.73
C GLN A 181 -29.90 7.79 -2.12
N SER A 182 -28.94 7.12 -2.77
CA SER A 182 -29.12 6.52 -4.10
C SER A 182 -30.21 5.45 -4.15
N LYS A 183 -30.58 4.87 -2.99
CA LYS A 183 -31.71 3.94 -2.86
C LYS A 183 -33.07 4.64 -2.98
N ILE A 184 -33.12 5.94 -2.78
CA ILE A 184 -34.34 6.78 -2.80
C ILE A 184 -34.36 7.59 -4.09
N ASP A 185 -33.28 8.31 -4.36
CA ASP A 185 -33.11 9.16 -5.54
C ASP A 185 -31.64 9.18 -5.96
N GLU A 186 -31.32 8.35 -6.96
CA GLU A 186 -29.98 8.23 -7.51
C GLU A 186 -29.47 9.53 -8.15
N GLN A 187 -30.36 10.30 -8.78
CA GLN A 187 -29.97 11.52 -9.49
C GLN A 187 -29.55 12.61 -8.50
N THR A 188 -30.33 12.80 -7.43
CA THR A 188 -29.98 13.75 -6.36
C THR A 188 -28.73 13.29 -5.60
N ALA A 189 -28.65 12.01 -5.24
CA ALA A 189 -27.47 11.46 -4.59
C ALA A 189 -26.18 11.67 -5.41
N PHE A 190 -26.25 11.42 -6.73
CA PHE A 190 -25.12 11.64 -7.63
C PHE A 190 -24.78 13.13 -7.79
N HIS A 191 -25.79 14.01 -7.80
CA HIS A 191 -25.57 15.46 -7.82
C HIS A 191 -24.77 15.90 -6.59
N ASP A 192 -25.17 15.48 -5.39
CA ASP A 192 -24.49 15.82 -4.14
C ASP A 192 -23.05 15.29 -4.10
N TRP A 193 -22.85 14.04 -4.54
CA TRP A 193 -21.50 13.49 -4.74
C TRP A 193 -20.67 14.34 -5.71
N SER A 194 -21.24 14.73 -6.84
CA SER A 194 -20.56 15.54 -7.84
C SER A 194 -20.15 16.90 -7.27
N VAL A 195 -21.02 17.56 -6.51
CA VAL A 195 -20.71 18.81 -5.81
C VAL A 195 -19.56 18.62 -4.83
N PHE A 196 -19.61 17.57 -4.00
CA PHE A 196 -18.51 17.22 -3.09
C PHE A 196 -17.20 17.00 -3.85
N PHE A 197 -17.22 16.19 -4.92
CA PHE A 197 -16.04 15.80 -5.68
C PHE A 197 -15.31 17.01 -6.28
N HIS A 198 -16.06 17.93 -6.90
CA HIS A 198 -15.48 19.15 -7.47
C HIS A 198 -14.91 20.06 -6.39
N SER A 199 -15.62 20.23 -5.26
CA SER A 199 -15.15 21.02 -4.12
C SER A 199 -13.88 20.43 -3.52
N ALA A 200 -13.84 19.12 -3.30
CA ALA A 200 -12.68 18.42 -2.75
C ALA A 200 -11.46 18.47 -3.68
N SER A 201 -11.68 18.30 -4.98
CA SER A 201 -10.62 18.40 -5.99
C SER A 201 -10.05 19.82 -6.08
N ALA A 202 -10.90 20.85 -5.98
CA ALA A 202 -10.48 22.25 -6.04
C ALA A 202 -9.60 22.68 -4.83
N ARG A 203 -9.75 22.04 -3.67
CA ARG A 203 -8.92 22.31 -2.48
C ARG A 203 -7.45 21.92 -2.67
N ILE A 204 -7.13 21.11 -3.67
CA ILE A 204 -5.78 20.58 -3.86
C ILE A 204 -5.08 21.35 -4.97
N SER A 205 -4.22 22.31 -4.57
CA SER A 205 -3.46 23.16 -5.48
C SER A 205 -2.80 22.39 -6.61
N PHE A 206 -2.93 22.89 -7.84
CA PHE A 206 -2.16 22.42 -9.00
C PHE A 206 -0.77 23.05 -8.97
N ASN A 207 0.16 22.46 -8.21
CA ASN A 207 1.57 22.84 -8.31
C ASN A 207 2.22 22.17 -9.54
N GLY A 208 2.01 22.78 -10.70
CA GLY A 208 2.86 22.61 -11.88
C GLY A 208 2.36 21.65 -12.96
N THR A 209 2.75 21.98 -14.19
CA THR A 209 2.58 21.27 -15.47
C THR A 209 3.44 19.99 -15.54
N ARG A 210 3.22 19.02 -14.66
CA ARG A 210 3.94 17.74 -14.72
C ARG A 210 2.97 16.62 -15.06
N ASN A 211 3.01 16.19 -16.32
CA ASN A 211 2.49 14.94 -16.87
C ASN A 211 1.28 14.37 -16.12
N ASN A 212 0.13 15.08 -16.24
CA ASN A 212 -1.20 14.71 -15.75
C ASN A 212 -1.79 13.48 -16.50
N HIS A 213 -0.95 12.57 -16.97
CA HIS A 213 -1.46 11.41 -17.69
C HIS A 213 -2.18 10.52 -16.67
N ASN A 214 -3.47 10.28 -16.92
CA ASN A 214 -4.35 9.37 -16.19
C ASN A 214 -4.95 9.88 -14.86
N ILE A 215 -5.09 11.19 -14.66
CA ILE A 215 -5.89 11.74 -13.54
C ILE A 215 -7.38 11.48 -13.79
N ILE A 216 -8.08 10.98 -12.77
CA ILE A 216 -9.53 10.84 -12.79
C ILE A 216 -10.15 12.19 -12.41
N SER A 217 -10.68 12.90 -13.40
CA SER A 217 -11.36 14.20 -13.23
C SER A 217 -12.88 14.11 -13.33
N ASP A 218 -13.41 12.97 -13.75
CA ASP A 218 -14.84 12.74 -13.90
C ASP A 218 -15.43 12.21 -12.58
N PRO A 219 -16.45 12.87 -12.00
CA PRO A 219 -17.05 12.46 -10.74
C PRO A 219 -17.70 11.08 -10.82
N HIS A 220 -18.27 10.71 -11.98
CA HIS A 220 -18.88 9.39 -12.17
C HIS A 220 -17.83 8.29 -12.11
N ARG A 221 -16.73 8.43 -12.88
CA ARG A 221 -15.60 7.51 -12.85
C ARG A 221 -14.95 7.44 -11.47
N ALA A 222 -14.82 8.56 -10.75
CA ALA A 222 -14.28 8.59 -9.40
C ALA A 222 -15.13 7.75 -8.43
N LEU A 223 -16.45 7.96 -8.41
CA LEU A 223 -17.36 7.21 -7.58
C LEU A 223 -17.39 5.74 -7.94
N HIS A 224 -17.53 5.45 -9.24
CA HIS A 224 -17.52 4.09 -9.76
C HIS A 224 -16.27 3.34 -9.30
N THR A 225 -15.08 3.94 -9.46
CA THR A 225 -13.80 3.35 -9.03
C THR A 225 -13.79 2.99 -7.55
N ILE A 226 -14.30 3.86 -6.68
CA ILE A 226 -14.39 3.59 -5.23
C ILE A 226 -15.36 2.43 -4.95
N MET A 227 -16.52 2.43 -5.60
CA MET A 227 -17.58 1.45 -5.36
C MET A 227 -17.23 0.05 -5.88
N VAL A 228 -16.58 -0.03 -7.05
CA VAL A 228 -16.22 -1.31 -7.67
C VAL A 228 -14.88 -1.86 -7.19
N ALA A 229 -14.08 -1.11 -6.44
CA ALA A 229 -12.80 -1.58 -5.91
C ALA A 229 -12.93 -2.96 -5.23
N ASP A 230 -12.03 -3.87 -5.57
CA ASP A 230 -11.96 -5.21 -4.99
C ASP A 230 -11.16 -5.21 -3.69
N LEU A 231 -10.25 -4.25 -3.51
CA LEU A 231 -9.36 -4.18 -2.35
C LEU A 231 -8.91 -2.75 -2.09
N LEU A 232 -8.98 -2.32 -0.83
CA LEU A 232 -8.40 -1.05 -0.38
C LEU A 232 -7.06 -1.32 0.33
N VAL A 233 -6.00 -0.63 -0.07
CA VAL A 233 -4.67 -0.80 0.55
C VAL A 233 -4.09 0.54 0.99
N GLY A 234 -3.30 0.51 2.06
CA GLY A 234 -2.59 1.69 2.55
C GLY A 234 -1.27 1.32 3.20
N PHE A 235 -0.15 1.63 2.55
CA PHE A 235 1.19 1.36 3.09
C PHE A 235 1.78 2.62 3.72
N HIS A 236 1.58 2.76 5.04
CA HIS A 236 1.80 4.01 5.79
C HIS A 236 0.86 5.15 5.36
N PRO A 237 -0.47 4.96 5.43
CA PRO A 237 -1.43 5.92 4.88
C PRO A 237 -1.62 7.20 5.72
N ASP A 238 -0.72 7.48 6.67
CA ASP A 238 -0.70 8.67 7.51
C ASP A 238 -2.10 9.08 8.03
N GLN A 239 -2.61 10.27 7.70
CA GLN A 239 -3.93 10.73 8.14
C GLN A 239 -5.11 9.90 7.60
N ALA A 240 -4.93 9.21 6.47
CA ALA A 240 -5.96 8.37 5.87
C ALA A 240 -6.09 6.99 6.53
N THR A 241 -5.26 6.67 7.54
CA THR A 241 -5.23 5.35 8.22
C THR A 241 -6.57 4.89 8.76
N GLU A 242 -7.34 5.79 9.36
CA GLU A 242 -8.66 5.45 9.89
C GLU A 242 -9.77 5.55 8.83
N PRO A 243 -9.84 6.62 8.02
CA PRO A 243 -10.79 6.72 6.91
C PRO A 243 -10.83 5.50 5.97
N ILE A 244 -9.68 4.93 5.60
CA ILE A 244 -9.63 3.71 4.77
C ILE A 244 -10.32 2.53 5.44
N VAL A 245 -10.12 2.34 6.76
CA VAL A 245 -10.75 1.26 7.53
C VAL A 245 -12.26 1.49 7.60
N ASP A 246 -12.68 2.72 7.87
CA ASP A 246 -14.09 3.07 8.00
C ASP A 246 -14.86 2.91 6.69
N LEU A 247 -14.25 3.29 5.56
CA LEU A 247 -14.86 3.11 4.25
C LEU A 247 -14.91 1.63 3.86
N ALA A 248 -13.82 0.90 4.05
CA ALA A 248 -13.75 -0.51 3.72
C ALA A 248 -14.79 -1.33 4.51
N ILE A 249 -14.92 -1.06 5.82
CA ILE A 249 -15.93 -1.71 6.67
C ILE A 249 -17.34 -1.37 6.17
N TYR A 250 -17.61 -0.09 5.90
CA TYR A 250 -18.92 0.36 5.46
C TYR A 250 -19.34 -0.27 4.12
N LEU A 251 -18.42 -0.34 3.16
CA LEU A 251 -18.67 -0.92 1.84
C LEU A 251 -18.60 -2.46 1.81
N GLY A 252 -18.22 -3.11 2.92
CA GLY A 252 -18.00 -4.55 2.97
C GLY A 252 -16.85 -5.01 2.07
N LYS A 253 -15.82 -4.17 1.91
CA LYS A 253 -14.68 -4.43 1.02
C LYS A 253 -13.47 -4.90 1.83
N PRO A 254 -12.72 -5.91 1.35
CA PRO A 254 -11.49 -6.29 2.00
C PRO A 254 -10.50 -5.13 1.96
N PHE A 255 -9.60 -5.12 2.94
CA PHE A 255 -8.56 -4.10 3.03
C PHE A 255 -7.29 -4.62 3.70
N ALA A 256 -6.18 -3.95 3.47
CA ALA A 256 -4.93 -4.16 4.21
C ALA A 256 -4.16 -2.85 4.39
N ILE A 257 -3.80 -2.54 5.64
CA ILE A 257 -3.08 -1.31 5.97
C ILE A 257 -1.89 -1.56 6.88
N VAL A 258 -0.83 -0.78 6.69
CA VAL A 258 0.28 -0.66 7.65
C VAL A 258 0.19 0.71 8.31
N PRO A 259 -0.45 0.84 9.50
CA PRO A 259 -0.45 2.10 10.23
C PRO A 259 0.98 2.53 10.58
N CYS A 260 1.23 3.84 10.61
CA CYS A 260 2.56 4.41 10.88
C CYS A 260 2.53 5.51 11.96
N CYS A 261 1.68 6.52 11.75
CA CYS A 261 1.67 7.78 12.47
C CYS A 261 0.34 7.97 13.21
N VAL A 262 0.41 8.49 14.45
CA VAL A 262 -0.77 8.58 15.34
C VAL A 262 -1.51 9.91 15.22
N PHE A 263 -0.79 10.98 14.91
CA PHE A 263 -1.30 12.37 14.80
C PHE A 263 -2.27 12.78 15.94
N PRO A 264 -1.89 12.70 17.23
CA PRO A 264 -2.80 12.94 18.35
C PRO A 264 -3.33 14.39 18.44
N ARG A 265 -2.69 15.34 17.74
CA ARG A 265 -3.18 16.73 17.63
C ARG A 265 -4.27 16.87 16.58
N GLU A 266 -4.19 16.11 15.49
CA GLU A 266 -5.17 16.13 14.40
C GLU A 266 -6.37 15.23 14.73
N PHE A 267 -6.15 14.15 15.50
CA PHE A 267 -7.20 13.23 15.94
C PHE A 267 -7.31 13.16 17.48
N PRO A 268 -7.66 14.28 18.15
CA PRO A 268 -7.73 14.33 19.62
C PRO A 268 -8.87 13.47 20.20
N ASN A 269 -9.85 13.12 19.36
CA ASN A 269 -11.05 12.37 19.74
C ASN A 269 -10.88 10.84 19.65
N ARG A 270 -9.69 10.35 19.27
CA ARG A 270 -9.39 8.91 19.32
C ARG A 270 -9.23 8.47 20.77
N LEU A 271 -10.18 7.67 21.24
CA LEU A 271 -10.25 7.17 22.62
C LEU A 271 -10.31 5.64 22.64
N LEU A 272 -9.59 5.04 23.58
CA LEU A 272 -9.67 3.63 23.94
C LEU A 272 -10.35 3.52 25.30
N LEU A 273 -11.31 2.61 25.44
CA LEU A 273 -11.84 2.27 26.75
C LEU A 273 -10.95 1.19 27.39
N ARG A 274 -10.61 1.36 28.66
CA ARG A 274 -9.84 0.39 29.44
C ARG A 274 -10.58 0.02 30.71
N ASP A 275 -10.66 -1.27 30.99
CA ASP A 275 -11.05 -1.73 32.31
C ASP A 275 -9.96 -1.36 33.31
N THR A 276 -10.36 -0.59 34.31
CA THR A 276 -9.56 -0.33 35.50
C THR A 276 -10.21 -1.07 36.64
N PHE A 277 -9.41 -1.84 37.36
CA PHE A 277 -9.83 -2.48 38.60
C PHE A 277 -9.43 -1.53 39.72
N ASP A 278 -10.42 -1.04 40.46
CA ASP A 278 -10.14 -0.38 41.73
C ASP A 278 -9.63 -1.41 42.76
N SER A 279 -9.01 -0.90 43.83
CA SER A 279 -8.46 -1.70 44.93
C SER A 279 -9.54 -2.54 45.66
N MET A 280 -10.83 -2.33 45.38
CA MET A 280 -11.98 -3.02 45.96
C MET A 280 -12.71 -3.94 44.96
N GLY A 281 -12.15 -4.18 43.76
CA GLY A 281 -12.71 -5.10 42.77
C GLY A 281 -13.82 -4.54 41.89
N GLY A 282 -14.07 -3.23 41.91
CA GLY A 282 -14.93 -2.53 40.97
C GLY A 282 -14.27 -2.37 39.60
N SER A 283 -14.99 -2.73 38.54
CA SER A 283 -14.58 -2.50 37.14
C SER A 283 -15.11 -1.14 36.68
N ALA A 284 -14.21 -0.18 36.45
CA ALA A 284 -14.54 1.10 35.85
C ALA A 284 -13.90 1.21 34.46
N LEU A 285 -14.66 1.70 33.47
CA LEU A 285 -14.16 1.98 32.13
C LEU A 285 -13.54 3.38 32.11
N GLU A 286 -12.22 3.45 31.97
CA GLU A 286 -11.49 4.71 31.81
C GLU A 286 -11.22 5.01 30.33
N GLU A 287 -11.45 6.25 29.91
CA GLU A 287 -11.10 6.73 28.59
C GLU A 287 -9.60 7.06 28.48
N LYS A 288 -8.90 6.37 27.58
CA LYS A 288 -7.51 6.63 27.24
C LYS A 288 -7.38 7.27 25.86
N LYS A 289 -6.78 8.46 25.80
CA LYS A 289 -6.39 9.10 24.53
C LYS A 289 -5.35 8.29 23.77
N VAL A 290 -5.58 8.10 22.47
CA VAL A 290 -4.66 7.40 21.56
C VAL A 290 -3.48 8.32 21.24
N ARG A 291 -2.31 8.04 21.83
CA ARG A 291 -1.09 8.85 21.66
C ARG A 291 0.12 8.06 21.20
N LYS A 292 0.10 6.73 21.39
CA LYS A 292 1.17 5.82 20.98
C LYS A 292 0.73 4.96 19.80
N TYR A 293 1.69 4.37 19.10
CA TYR A 293 1.40 3.51 17.97
C TYR A 293 0.60 2.27 18.38
N GLU A 294 0.96 1.69 19.51
CA GLU A 294 0.30 0.50 20.05
C GLU A 294 -1.16 0.81 20.41
N ASP A 295 -1.43 2.05 20.86
CA ASP A 295 -2.78 2.53 21.09
C ASP A 295 -3.56 2.66 19.78
N LEU A 296 -2.93 3.19 18.72
CA LEU A 296 -3.57 3.31 17.41
C LEU A 296 -3.93 1.93 16.83
N VAL A 297 -3.01 0.97 16.91
CA VAL A 297 -3.26 -0.40 16.44
C VAL A 297 -4.42 -1.03 17.22
N CYS A 298 -4.43 -0.88 18.55
CA CYS A 298 -5.54 -1.36 19.38
C CYS A 298 -6.86 -0.69 19.00
N TYR A 299 -6.85 0.64 18.84
CA TYR A 299 -8.02 1.44 18.47
C TYR A 299 -8.63 0.98 17.15
N LEU A 300 -7.80 0.79 16.11
CA LEU A 300 -8.27 0.33 14.81
C LEU A 300 -8.84 -1.09 14.87
N LYS A 301 -8.20 -2.00 15.61
CA LYS A 301 -8.71 -3.38 15.77
C LYS A 301 -10.09 -3.43 16.43
N LEU A 302 -10.43 -2.48 17.30
CA LEU A 302 -11.75 -2.41 17.92
C LEU A 302 -12.87 -2.01 16.95
N LYS A 303 -12.53 -1.43 15.78
CA LYS A 303 -13.55 -1.06 14.78
C LYS A 303 -14.24 -2.27 14.15
N HIS A 304 -13.62 -3.44 14.15
CA HIS A 304 -14.27 -4.65 13.67
C HIS A 304 -13.79 -5.92 14.38
N LYS A 305 -14.74 -6.73 14.89
CA LYS A 305 -14.46 -7.94 15.69
C LYS A 305 -13.62 -9.00 14.98
N LYS A 306 -13.71 -9.09 13.65
CA LYS A 306 -12.95 -10.04 12.81
C LYS A 306 -11.67 -9.43 12.22
N MET A 307 -11.30 -8.20 12.61
CA MET A 307 -10.09 -7.56 12.06
C MET A 307 -8.83 -8.32 12.48
N ARG A 308 -8.05 -8.75 11.49
CA ARG A 308 -6.84 -9.55 11.68
C ARG A 308 -5.61 -8.64 11.78
N ALA A 309 -4.55 -9.17 12.37
CA ALA A 309 -3.26 -8.48 12.47
C ALA A 309 -2.11 -9.47 12.32
N CYS A 310 -1.06 -9.08 11.60
CA CYS A 310 0.20 -9.82 11.53
C CYS A 310 1.37 -8.85 11.32
N ASP A 311 2.60 -9.31 11.56
CA ASP A 311 3.79 -8.51 11.35
C ASP A 311 4.46 -8.83 10.01
N LEU A 312 4.87 -7.81 9.26
CA LEU A 312 5.70 -7.96 8.07
C LEU A 312 7.16 -8.17 8.44
N GLU A 313 7.82 -9.07 7.71
CA GLU A 313 9.24 -9.34 7.85
C GLU A 313 10.07 -8.29 7.11
N PHE A 314 10.48 -7.24 7.84
CA PHE A 314 11.41 -6.26 7.32
C PHE A 314 12.85 -6.61 7.70
N ASN A 315 13.74 -6.61 6.72
CA ASN A 315 15.18 -6.73 6.96
C ASN A 315 15.70 -5.44 7.60
N GLU A 316 15.78 -5.39 8.92
CA GLU A 316 16.21 -4.20 9.66
C GLU A 316 17.72 -4.15 9.93
N ILE A 317 18.27 -2.95 9.81
CA ILE A 317 19.66 -2.64 10.13
C ILE A 317 19.66 -1.47 11.13
N GLY A 318 19.50 -1.75 12.43
CA GLY A 318 19.57 -0.76 13.51
C GLY A 318 18.55 -0.98 14.65
N GLU A 319 18.60 -0.12 15.69
CA GLU A 319 17.81 -0.24 16.92
C GLU A 319 16.35 0.26 16.85
N LYS A 320 15.96 1.00 15.80
CA LYS A 320 14.58 1.49 15.65
C LYS A 320 13.74 0.48 14.85
N THR A 321 12.90 -0.27 15.56
CA THR A 321 11.89 -1.14 14.98
C THR A 321 10.91 -0.35 14.12
N ALA A 322 10.81 -0.70 12.85
CA ALA A 322 9.84 -0.16 11.94
C ALA A 322 8.41 -0.56 12.33
N ARG A 323 7.45 0.30 12.00
CA ARG A 323 6.04 -0.05 12.08
C ARG A 323 5.76 -1.09 11.00
N ARG A 324 5.52 -2.34 11.43
CA ARG A 324 5.46 -3.52 10.56
C ARG A 324 4.15 -4.29 10.67
N THR A 325 3.31 -3.94 11.64
CA THR A 325 2.03 -4.60 11.83
C THR A 325 1.10 -4.19 10.70
N VAL A 326 0.56 -5.17 9.99
CA VAL A 326 -0.52 -5.01 9.03
C VAL A 326 -1.83 -5.32 9.75
N LEU A 327 -2.81 -4.44 9.57
CA LEU A 327 -4.21 -4.70 9.92
C LEU A 327 -4.98 -4.97 8.63
N TYR A 328 -5.76 -6.03 8.60
CA TYR A 328 -6.43 -6.44 7.37
C TYR A 328 -7.72 -7.21 7.63
N MET A 329 -8.57 -7.21 6.61
CA MET A 329 -9.76 -8.07 6.51
C MET A 329 -9.86 -8.62 5.09
N THR A 330 -10.21 -9.89 4.99
CA THR A 330 -10.46 -10.66 3.78
C THR A 330 -11.96 -10.72 3.49
N PRO A 331 -12.40 -11.10 2.28
CA PRO A 331 -13.82 -11.24 1.97
C PRO A 331 -14.60 -12.12 2.96
N GLU A 332 -13.95 -13.14 3.54
CA GLU A 332 -14.54 -14.06 4.52
C GLU A 332 -14.76 -13.43 5.90
N ASP A 333 -14.17 -12.25 6.15
CA ASP A 333 -14.31 -11.54 7.42
C ASP A 333 -15.57 -10.66 7.50
N PHE A 334 -16.32 -10.50 6.41
CA PHE A 334 -17.57 -9.73 6.41
C PHE A 334 -18.78 -10.57 6.85
#